data_AF-A0AAD7LP81-F1
#
_entry.id   AF-A0AAD7LP81-F1
#
_cell.length_a   1.000
_cell.length_b   1.000
_cell.length_c   1.000
_cell.angle_alpha   90.00
_cell.angle_beta   90.00
_cell.angle_gamma   90.00
#
_symmetry.space_group_name_H-M   'P 1'
#
loop_
_entity.id
_entity.type
_entity.pdbx_description
1 polymer ?
#
loop_
_entity_poly.entity_id
_entity_poly.type
_entity_poly.pdbx_seq_one_letter_code
_entity_poly.pdbx_strand_id
1 'polypeptide(L)'
;MGDEEMKRLEELEEVEGEEEKWVKYYSSNHQILLVGEGDFSFSLSLAQSFGSASNMVASSLDLYDDVIKKYKKAKPNLENLENLGAFLLHGVDATKMKLHPDLQMRRFDYIIYNFPHAGFYRREDDSHMIKKHKDLVHGFFMNARGMLRPDGEIHVNHKTTAPFSYWNVESLAMESSLQLVECVRFKKEDYPGYNNKRGDGLRCDEPFPLGECSTYKFSFNPNAKMMPKVKARMDLLQRRYPQLKETQVPMQQRPTAFDLGYPPFQEIQVPMQQRPTSFDLMRYPQTNKSMPLTNTYSQIRCSEIISRYSNNPAEILGRRDYDVGYSTYRLMPDFERLVAEVPTRTLNGDCYLLHELHRMSIMRSARFRRMLAFPDYNLNETEMAEYQRYW
;
A
#
# COMPACT_ATOMS: atom_id res chain seq x y z
N MET A 1 -46.91 16.34 -23.43
CA MET A 1 -46.18 15.67 -22.35
C MET A 1 -47.16 14.79 -21.63
N GLY A 2 -47.00 13.48 -21.77
CA GLY A 2 -47.79 12.53 -21.00
C GLY A 2 -47.27 12.45 -19.57
N ASP A 3 -48.12 12.07 -18.62
CA ASP A 3 -47.77 11.94 -17.20
C ASP A 3 -46.55 11.02 -16.97
N GLU A 4 -46.27 10.07 -17.88
CA GLU A 4 -45.06 9.23 -17.85
C GLU A 4 -43.77 9.98 -18.20
N GLU A 5 -43.84 10.98 -19.07
CA GLU A 5 -42.70 11.81 -19.46
C GLU A 5 -42.38 12.81 -18.36
N MET A 6 -43.41 13.31 -17.66
CA MET A 6 -43.26 14.15 -16.47
C MET A 6 -42.71 13.36 -15.28
N LYS A 7 -43.18 12.12 -15.06
CA LYS A 7 -42.58 11.20 -14.07
C LYS A 7 -41.14 10.83 -14.37
N ARG A 8 -40.80 10.61 -15.64
CA ARG A 8 -39.40 10.36 -16.04
C ARG A 8 -38.54 11.60 -15.86
N LEU A 9 -39.07 12.80 -16.08
CA LEU A 9 -38.35 14.05 -15.82
C LEU A 9 -38.20 14.31 -14.32
N GLU A 10 -39.20 13.99 -13.50
CA GLU A 10 -39.12 14.02 -12.02
C GLU A 10 -38.15 12.97 -11.48
N GLU A 11 -38.14 11.73 -12.01
CA GLU A 11 -37.16 10.69 -11.67
C GLU A 11 -35.74 11.01 -12.19
N LEU A 12 -35.61 11.82 -13.25
CA LEU A 12 -34.32 12.32 -13.76
C LEU A 12 -33.85 13.57 -13.00
N GLU A 13 -34.76 14.37 -12.43
CA GLU A 13 -34.46 15.47 -11.52
C GLU A 13 -34.14 14.99 -10.10
N GLU A 14 -34.66 13.84 -9.64
CA GLU A 14 -34.24 13.19 -8.38
C GLU A 14 -32.85 12.52 -8.44
N VAL A 15 -32.17 12.56 -9.59
CA VAL A 15 -30.71 12.32 -9.69
C VAL A 15 -29.95 13.64 -9.54
N GLU A 16 -30.43 14.54 -8.68
CA GLU A 16 -29.57 15.53 -8.04
C GLU A 16 -28.51 14.77 -7.25
N GLY A 17 -27.29 14.73 -7.78
CA GLY A 17 -26.17 14.02 -7.15
C GLY A 17 -26.04 14.41 -5.69
N GLU A 18 -25.99 13.41 -4.80
CA GLU A 18 -25.96 13.63 -3.35
C GLU A 18 -24.99 14.76 -2.99
N GLU A 19 -25.49 15.78 -2.26
CA GLU A 19 -24.66 16.91 -1.83
C GLU A 19 -23.41 16.42 -1.09
N GLU A 20 -22.26 17.01 -1.43
CA GLU A 20 -20.99 16.64 -0.82
C GLU A 20 -21.00 16.91 0.69
N LYS A 21 -20.81 15.85 1.47
CA LYS A 21 -20.79 15.93 2.95
C LYS A 21 -19.36 15.92 3.45
N TRP A 22 -19.10 16.73 4.47
CA TRP A 22 -17.77 16.93 5.02
C TRP A 22 -17.70 16.56 6.50
N VAL A 23 -16.67 15.79 6.87
CA VAL A 23 -16.25 15.57 8.25
C VAL A 23 -14.84 16.08 8.39
N LYS A 24 -14.69 17.24 9.04
CA LYS A 24 -13.42 17.95 9.19
C LYS A 24 -12.80 18.26 7.82
N TYR A 25 -11.86 17.42 7.39
CA TYR A 25 -11.10 17.56 6.15
C TYR A 25 -11.27 16.33 5.24
N TYR A 26 -12.27 15.49 5.53
CA TYR A 26 -12.69 14.38 4.68
C TYR A 26 -14.04 14.69 4.04
N SER A 27 -14.15 14.48 2.74
CA SER A 27 -15.37 14.61 1.95
C SER A 27 -15.92 13.23 1.56
N SER A 28 -17.23 13.14 1.38
CA SER A 28 -17.92 11.98 0.82
C SER A 28 -17.50 11.64 -0.62
N ASN A 29 -16.80 12.53 -1.32
CA ASN A 29 -16.26 12.28 -2.67
C ASN A 29 -14.86 11.67 -2.69
N HIS A 30 -14.14 11.70 -1.57
CA HIS A 30 -12.76 11.21 -1.49
C HIS A 30 -12.68 9.69 -1.51
N GLN A 31 -11.73 9.09 -2.23
CA GLN A 31 -11.40 7.68 -2.06
C GLN A 31 -10.53 7.49 -0.82
N ILE A 32 -11.05 6.78 0.18
CA ILE A 32 -10.42 6.68 1.50
C ILE A 32 -10.02 5.23 1.79
N LEU A 33 -8.76 5.02 2.19
CA LEU A 33 -8.28 3.77 2.78
C LEU A 33 -8.04 3.98 4.28
N LEU A 34 -8.70 3.17 5.11
CA LEU A 34 -8.51 3.12 6.55
C LEU A 34 -7.72 1.86 6.91
N VAL A 35 -6.59 2.06 7.59
CA VAL A 35 -5.59 1.03 7.84
C VAL A 35 -5.53 0.70 9.32
N GLY A 36 -5.50 -0.59 9.64
CA GLY A 36 -5.32 -1.08 11.00
C GLY A 36 -6.51 -0.78 11.91
N GLU A 37 -7.72 -0.86 11.37
CA GLU A 37 -8.95 -0.70 12.14
C GLU A 37 -9.02 -1.77 13.24
N GLY A 38 -9.39 -1.34 14.46
CA GLY A 38 -9.68 -2.23 15.58
C GLY A 38 -11.11 -2.73 15.51
N ASP A 39 -12.02 -2.04 16.19
CA ASP A 39 -13.46 -2.36 16.16
C ASP A 39 -14.21 -1.71 15.00
N PHE A 40 -13.51 -1.11 14.02
CA PHE A 40 -14.06 -0.41 12.84
C PHE A 40 -14.94 0.82 13.14
N SER A 41 -14.97 1.29 14.40
CA SER A 41 -15.83 2.41 14.79
C SER A 41 -15.45 3.75 14.17
N PHE A 42 -14.17 3.95 13.79
CA PHE A 42 -13.75 5.18 13.11
C PHE A 42 -14.26 5.22 11.67
N SER A 43 -14.07 4.12 10.93
CA SER A 43 -14.64 3.96 9.58
C SER A 43 -16.15 4.16 9.60
N LEU A 44 -16.85 3.53 10.56
CA LEU A 44 -18.30 3.66 10.67
C LEU A 44 -18.74 5.11 10.94
N SER A 45 -18.00 5.85 11.80
CA SER A 45 -18.28 7.26 12.09
C SER A 45 -18.25 8.15 10.84
N LEU A 46 -17.24 7.97 9.99
CA LEU A 46 -17.14 8.66 8.70
C LEU A 46 -18.27 8.24 7.76
N ALA A 47 -18.48 6.93 7.59
CA ALA A 47 -19.52 6.37 6.73
C ALA A 47 -20.92 6.89 7.08
N GLN A 48 -21.26 6.93 8.37
CA GLN A 48 -22.55 7.44 8.84
C GLN A 48 -22.71 8.94 8.59
N SER A 49 -21.63 9.71 8.74
CA SER A 49 -21.66 11.15 8.47
C SER A 49 -21.79 11.46 6.98
N PHE A 50 -21.19 10.65 6.12
CA PHE A 50 -21.37 10.74 4.68
C PHE A 50 -22.71 10.18 4.20
N GLY A 51 -23.31 9.25 4.96
CA GLY A 51 -24.50 8.50 4.54
C GLY A 51 -24.20 7.39 3.53
N SER A 52 -22.94 7.21 3.16
CA SER A 52 -22.45 6.17 2.25
C SER A 52 -20.99 5.87 2.56
N ALA A 53 -20.53 4.67 2.19
CA ALA A 53 -19.16 4.21 2.32
C ALA A 53 -18.64 3.54 1.03
N SER A 54 -19.32 3.72 -0.09
CA SER A 54 -18.96 3.11 -1.39
C SER A 54 -17.54 3.46 -1.88
N ASN A 55 -17.02 4.59 -1.43
CA ASN A 55 -15.68 5.13 -1.68
C ASN A 55 -14.65 4.77 -0.60
N MET A 56 -15.01 3.96 0.39
CA MET A 56 -14.18 3.63 1.54
C MET A 56 -13.70 2.18 1.51
N VAL A 57 -12.43 1.98 1.84
CA VAL A 57 -11.85 0.68 2.15
C VAL A 57 -11.42 0.67 3.60
N ALA A 58 -12.03 -0.18 4.42
CA ALA A 58 -11.64 -0.33 5.81
C ALA A 58 -10.90 -1.66 6.00
N SER A 59 -9.70 -1.62 6.61
CA SER A 59 -8.82 -2.77 6.70
C SER A 59 -8.28 -3.03 8.10
N SER A 60 -8.19 -4.31 8.48
CA SER A 60 -7.55 -4.75 9.73
C SER A 60 -6.39 -5.71 9.46
N LEU A 61 -5.42 -5.74 10.38
CA LEU A 61 -4.36 -6.76 10.39
C LEU A 61 -4.91 -8.14 10.77
N ASP A 62 -5.80 -8.19 11.76
CA ASP A 62 -6.46 -9.40 12.20
C ASP A 62 -7.43 -9.92 11.13
N LEU A 63 -7.62 -11.24 11.11
CA LEU A 63 -8.66 -11.89 10.30
C LEU A 63 -10.05 -11.56 10.86
N TYR A 64 -11.10 -11.71 10.04
CA TYR A 64 -12.48 -11.43 10.42
C TYR A 64 -12.88 -12.09 11.75
N ASP A 65 -12.64 -13.40 11.88
CA ASP A 65 -12.99 -14.18 13.08
C ASP A 65 -12.27 -13.67 14.35
N ASP A 66 -11.02 -13.23 14.20
CA ASP A 66 -10.24 -12.66 15.29
C ASP A 66 -10.78 -11.28 15.67
N VAL A 67 -11.14 -10.45 14.69
CA VAL A 67 -11.73 -9.12 14.92
C VAL A 67 -13.03 -9.22 15.73
N ILE A 68 -13.97 -10.07 15.31
CA ILE A 68 -15.26 -10.22 16.01
C ILE A 68 -15.11 -10.86 17.39
N LYS A 69 -14.06 -11.67 17.60
CA LYS A 69 -13.73 -12.25 18.90
C LYS A 69 -13.06 -11.25 19.84
N LYS A 70 -12.18 -10.40 19.30
CA LYS A 70 -11.43 -9.39 20.07
C LYS A 70 -12.33 -8.25 20.52
N TYR A 71 -13.19 -7.73 19.65
CA TYR A 71 -13.95 -6.52 19.92
C TYR A 71 -15.45 -6.77 19.96
N LYS A 72 -16.09 -6.46 21.11
CA LYS A 72 -17.52 -6.69 21.31
C LYS A 72 -18.42 -5.98 20.29
N LYS A 73 -17.97 -4.82 19.79
CA LYS A 73 -18.72 -4.00 18.82
C LYS A 73 -18.30 -4.21 17.37
N ALA A 74 -17.28 -5.02 17.09
CA ALA A 74 -16.80 -5.15 15.71
C ALA A 74 -17.87 -5.71 14.77
N LYS A 75 -18.56 -6.79 15.16
CA LYS A 75 -19.59 -7.41 14.31
C LYS A 75 -20.67 -6.43 13.84
N PRO A 76 -21.40 -5.72 14.74
CA PRO A 76 -22.40 -4.76 14.29
C PRO A 76 -21.78 -3.57 13.54
N ASN A 77 -20.54 -3.17 13.84
CA ASN A 77 -19.89 -2.10 13.09
C ASN A 77 -19.58 -2.51 11.65
N LEU A 78 -19.08 -3.73 11.44
CA LEU A 78 -18.79 -4.31 10.13
C LEU A 78 -20.08 -4.47 9.31
N GLU A 79 -21.14 -5.03 9.89
CA GLU A 79 -22.44 -5.19 9.23
C GLU A 79 -23.01 -3.82 8.77
N ASN A 80 -22.93 -2.79 9.62
CA ASN A 80 -23.37 -1.45 9.24
C ASN A 80 -22.49 -0.81 8.16
N LEU A 81 -21.18 -1.03 8.19
CA LEU A 81 -20.26 -0.56 7.14
C LEU A 81 -20.54 -1.22 5.80
N GLU A 82 -20.77 -2.53 5.80
CA GLU A 82 -21.13 -3.30 4.60
C GLU A 82 -22.47 -2.82 4.03
N ASN A 83 -23.47 -2.58 4.88
CA ASN A 83 -24.76 -2.00 4.47
C ASN A 83 -24.63 -0.59 3.87
N LEU A 84 -23.62 0.18 4.31
CA LEU A 84 -23.29 1.50 3.74
C LEU A 84 -22.42 1.39 2.47
N GLY A 85 -22.03 0.18 2.05
CA GLY A 85 -21.27 -0.07 0.83
C GLY A 85 -19.75 -0.05 1.00
N ALA A 86 -19.23 -0.10 2.23
CA ALA A 86 -17.79 -0.13 2.48
C ALA A 86 -17.15 -1.42 1.96
N PHE A 87 -15.94 -1.32 1.40
CA PHE A 87 -15.15 -2.50 1.06
C PHE A 87 -14.28 -2.92 2.25
N LEU A 88 -14.61 -4.06 2.86
CA LEU A 88 -13.96 -4.55 4.08
C LEU A 88 -12.83 -5.53 3.73
N LEU A 89 -11.65 -5.30 4.29
CA LEU A 89 -10.48 -6.17 4.13
C LEU A 89 -9.92 -6.60 5.49
N HIS A 90 -9.48 -7.85 5.57
CA HIS A 90 -8.87 -8.44 6.76
C HIS A 90 -7.55 -9.12 6.41
N GLY A 91 -6.65 -9.27 7.38
CA GLY A 91 -5.31 -9.82 7.10
C GLY A 91 -4.36 -8.84 6.39
N VAL A 92 -4.65 -7.54 6.41
CA VAL A 92 -3.86 -6.52 5.72
C VAL A 92 -2.71 -6.05 6.60
N ASP A 93 -1.49 -6.48 6.27
CA ASP A 93 -0.27 -5.96 6.87
C ASP A 93 0.06 -4.58 6.28
N ALA A 94 -0.03 -3.53 7.11
CA ALA A 94 0.26 -2.15 6.72
C ALA A 94 1.66 -1.95 6.10
N THR A 95 2.62 -2.83 6.44
CA THR A 95 4.00 -2.78 5.89
C THR A 95 4.13 -3.50 4.55
N LYS A 96 3.06 -4.13 4.06
CA LYS A 96 3.00 -4.85 2.77
C LYS A 96 1.73 -4.55 1.98
N MET A 97 0.89 -3.63 2.44
CA MET A 97 -0.45 -3.39 1.90
C MET A 97 -0.46 -2.98 0.43
N LYS A 98 0.63 -2.38 -0.08
CA LYS A 98 0.77 -2.05 -1.51
C LYS A 98 0.77 -3.30 -2.40
N LEU A 99 1.15 -4.45 -1.85
CA LEU A 99 1.21 -5.73 -2.57
C LEU A 99 -0.08 -6.55 -2.40
N HIS A 100 -1.04 -6.08 -1.59
CA HIS A 100 -2.28 -6.79 -1.37
C HIS A 100 -3.09 -6.85 -2.68
N PRO A 101 -3.62 -8.01 -3.10
CA PRO A 101 -4.27 -8.17 -4.40
C PRO A 101 -5.39 -7.16 -4.68
N ASP A 102 -6.17 -6.84 -3.65
CA ASP A 102 -7.29 -5.88 -3.74
C ASP A 102 -6.87 -4.40 -3.61
N LEU A 103 -5.62 -4.12 -3.23
CA LEU A 103 -5.10 -2.76 -3.04
C LEU A 103 -4.04 -2.35 -4.07
N GLN A 104 -3.32 -3.30 -4.67
CA GLN A 104 -2.13 -3.04 -5.50
C GLN A 104 -2.37 -2.07 -6.68
N MET A 105 -3.56 -2.13 -7.29
CA MET A 105 -3.96 -1.27 -8.40
C MET A 105 -4.76 -0.03 -7.95
N ARG A 106 -5.12 0.08 -6.67
CA ARG A 106 -5.93 1.18 -6.17
C ARG A 106 -5.06 2.37 -5.77
N ARG A 107 -5.64 3.56 -5.91
CA ARG A 107 -5.06 4.82 -5.45
C ARG A 107 -6.11 5.58 -4.66
N PHE A 108 -5.67 6.28 -3.62
CA PHE A 108 -6.54 6.93 -2.64
C PHE A 108 -6.22 8.41 -2.52
N ASP A 109 -7.27 9.20 -2.26
CA ASP A 109 -7.14 10.61 -1.91
C ASP A 109 -6.66 10.72 -0.45
N TYR A 110 -7.13 9.84 0.43
CA TYR A 110 -6.68 9.78 1.82
C TYR A 110 -6.36 8.36 2.27
N ILE A 111 -5.19 8.17 2.90
CA ILE A 111 -4.83 6.94 3.59
C ILE A 111 -4.67 7.25 5.08
N ILE A 112 -5.56 6.71 5.90
CA ILE A 112 -5.69 7.05 7.32
C ILE A 112 -5.18 5.88 8.18
N TYR A 113 -4.26 6.16 9.10
CA TYR A 113 -3.82 5.20 10.11
C TYR A 113 -3.95 5.79 11.52
N ASN A 114 -4.92 5.27 12.27
CA ASN A 114 -5.25 5.73 13.61
C ASN A 114 -4.39 5.04 14.67
N PHE A 115 -3.55 5.80 15.38
CA PHE A 115 -2.75 5.33 16.51
C PHE A 115 -2.01 4.01 16.23
N PRO A 116 -1.17 3.97 15.18
CA PRO A 116 -0.44 2.76 14.79
C PRO A 116 0.31 2.15 15.97
N HIS A 117 0.21 0.82 16.14
CA HIS A 117 0.82 0.15 17.28
C HIS A 117 1.34 -1.24 16.90
N ALA A 118 2.54 -1.58 17.35
CA ALA A 118 3.22 -2.83 17.02
C ALA A 118 2.94 -3.94 18.05
N GLY A 119 1.80 -3.90 18.74
CA GLY A 119 1.46 -4.79 19.86
C GLY A 119 2.15 -4.45 21.19
N PHE A 120 1.79 -5.15 22.27
CA PHE A 120 2.28 -4.87 23.64
C PHE A 120 3.29 -5.92 24.13
N TYR A 121 4.46 -5.99 23.51
CA TYR A 121 5.49 -6.98 23.89
C TYR A 121 6.35 -6.55 25.08
N ARG A 122 6.45 -5.24 25.32
CA ARG A 122 7.27 -4.60 26.38
C ARG A 122 6.58 -3.30 26.81
N ARG A 123 7.20 -2.55 27.73
CA ARG A 123 6.74 -1.22 28.12
C ARG A 123 6.88 -0.22 26.96
N GLU A 124 5.99 0.76 26.91
CA GLU A 124 5.94 1.80 25.87
C GLU A 124 7.19 2.72 25.85
N ASP A 125 7.91 2.81 26.97
CA ASP A 125 9.15 3.58 27.11
C ASP A 125 10.42 2.75 26.82
N ASP A 126 10.29 1.44 26.56
CA ASP A 126 11.41 0.57 26.21
C ASP A 126 11.93 0.90 24.80
N SER A 127 13.24 1.10 24.67
CA SER A 127 13.89 1.48 23.41
C SER A 127 13.68 0.48 22.28
N HIS A 128 13.60 -0.82 22.56
CA HIS A 128 13.31 -1.84 21.55
C HIS A 128 11.85 -1.80 21.12
N MET A 129 10.94 -1.48 22.04
CA MET A 129 9.52 -1.33 21.74
C MET A 129 9.29 -0.10 20.88
N ILE A 130 9.87 1.04 21.27
CA ILE A 130 9.88 2.27 20.47
C ILE A 130 10.42 1.99 19.06
N LYS A 131 11.51 1.24 18.93
CA LYS A 131 12.05 0.86 17.62
C LYS A 131 11.03 0.07 16.79
N LYS A 132 10.36 -0.94 17.37
CA LYS A 132 9.31 -1.71 16.67
C LYS A 132 8.15 -0.82 16.18
N HIS A 133 7.73 0.15 16.99
CA HIS A 133 6.70 1.11 16.59
C HIS A 133 7.16 1.98 15.42
N LYS A 134 8.40 2.48 15.48
CA LYS A 134 8.99 3.25 14.39
C LYS A 134 9.11 2.44 13.10
N ASP A 135 9.54 1.18 13.20
CA ASP A 135 9.66 0.27 12.05
C ASP A 135 8.28 0.02 11.38
N LEU A 136 7.22 -0.15 12.18
CA LEU A 136 5.85 -0.28 11.69
C LEU A 136 5.40 0.98 10.92
N VAL A 137 5.54 2.15 11.54
CA VAL A 137 5.12 3.43 10.94
C VAL A 137 5.93 3.75 9.67
N HIS A 138 7.24 3.50 9.70
CA HIS A 138 8.10 3.65 8.52
C HIS A 138 7.69 2.69 7.40
N GLY A 139 7.43 1.41 7.71
CA GLY A 139 6.97 0.42 6.74
C GLY A 139 5.63 0.80 6.11
N PHE A 140 4.69 1.31 6.92
CA PHE A 140 3.44 1.88 6.45
C PHE A 140 3.66 3.03 5.47
N PHE A 141 4.46 4.05 5.83
CA PHE A 141 4.73 5.19 4.95
C PHE A 141 5.35 4.78 3.61
N MET A 142 6.28 3.82 3.63
CA MET A 142 6.92 3.30 2.42
C MET A 142 5.93 2.63 1.45
N ASN A 143 4.84 2.05 1.97
CA ASN A 143 3.76 1.48 1.17
C ASN A 143 2.76 2.56 0.74
N ALA A 144 2.23 3.31 1.70
CA ALA A 144 1.18 4.30 1.51
C ALA A 144 1.55 5.37 0.47
N ARG A 145 2.80 5.84 0.47
CA ARG A 145 3.27 6.85 -0.50
C ARG A 145 3.09 6.45 -1.97
N GLY A 146 3.15 5.14 -2.25
CA GLY A 146 2.99 4.59 -3.60
C GLY A 146 1.55 4.28 -3.97
N MET A 147 0.60 4.61 -3.09
CA MET A 147 -0.82 4.34 -3.21
C MET A 147 -1.66 5.63 -3.22
N LEU A 148 -1.01 6.81 -3.24
CA LEU A 148 -1.70 8.10 -3.31
C LEU A 148 -2.11 8.44 -4.75
N ARG A 149 -3.26 9.09 -4.87
CA ARG A 149 -3.65 9.87 -6.06
C ARG A 149 -2.84 11.17 -6.13
N PRO A 150 -2.87 11.89 -7.27
CA PRO A 150 -2.44 13.29 -7.30
C PRO A 150 -3.09 14.07 -6.15
N ASP A 151 -2.31 14.88 -5.46
CA ASP A 151 -2.74 15.68 -4.30
C ASP A 151 -3.29 14.88 -3.10
N GLY A 152 -3.14 13.56 -3.11
CA GLY A 152 -3.55 12.70 -2.00
C GLY A 152 -2.67 12.85 -0.76
N GLU A 153 -3.25 12.59 0.41
CA GLU A 153 -2.62 12.75 1.71
C GLU A 153 -2.63 11.46 2.54
N ILE A 154 -1.60 11.30 3.37
CA ILE A 154 -1.51 10.27 4.40
C ILE A 154 -1.74 10.92 5.75
N HIS A 155 -2.74 10.43 6.48
CA HIS A 155 -3.10 10.95 7.79
C HIS A 155 -2.75 9.95 8.88
N VAL A 156 -1.92 10.38 9.82
CA VAL A 156 -1.57 9.57 11.00
C VAL A 156 -2.04 10.29 12.24
N ASN A 157 -2.95 9.67 12.97
CA ASN A 157 -3.36 10.17 14.30
C ASN A 157 -2.44 9.57 15.34
N HIS A 158 -1.76 10.42 16.11
CA HIS A 158 -0.72 9.97 17.02
C HIS A 158 -0.65 10.82 18.30
N LYS A 159 -0.22 10.20 19.40
CA LYS A 159 -0.05 10.87 20.69
C LYS A 159 1.18 11.77 20.65
N THR A 160 1.11 12.94 21.28
CA THR A 160 2.17 13.96 21.23
C THR A 160 2.99 14.05 22.51
N THR A 161 2.67 13.25 23.52
CA THR A 161 3.38 13.19 24.80
C THR A 161 4.28 11.96 24.90
N ALA A 162 5.25 12.01 25.82
CA ALA A 162 6.12 10.88 26.10
C ALA A 162 5.31 9.67 26.63
N PRO A 163 5.72 8.43 26.31
CA PRO A 163 6.88 8.06 25.49
C PRO A 163 6.62 8.08 23.97
N PHE A 164 5.36 8.28 23.55
CA PHE A 164 4.95 8.19 22.15
C PHE A 164 5.64 9.26 21.27
N SER A 165 5.83 10.47 21.79
CA SER A 165 6.54 11.54 21.07
C SER A 165 7.95 11.16 20.60
N TYR A 166 8.60 10.19 21.24
CA TYR A 166 9.93 9.69 20.85
C TYR A 166 9.93 8.94 19.52
N TRP A 167 8.77 8.56 19.01
CA TRP A 167 8.66 7.89 17.72
C TRP A 167 9.01 8.83 16.56
N ASN A 168 8.78 10.14 16.75
CA ASN A 168 9.09 11.20 15.79
C ASN A 168 8.53 10.90 14.40
N VAL A 169 7.20 10.84 14.32
CA VAL A 169 6.42 10.46 13.13
C VAL A 169 6.79 11.33 11.91
N GLU A 170 7.01 12.62 12.11
CA GLU A 170 7.44 13.54 11.04
C GLU A 170 8.77 13.13 10.41
N SER A 171 9.76 12.71 11.22
CA SER A 171 11.05 12.25 10.71
C SER A 171 10.92 10.96 9.91
N LEU A 172 10.08 10.02 10.37
CA LEU A 172 9.80 8.77 9.64
C LEU A 172 9.12 9.03 8.29
N ALA A 173 8.21 10.00 8.24
CA ALA A 173 7.54 10.42 7.01
C ALA A 173 8.56 11.04 6.03
N MET A 174 9.41 11.95 6.52
CA MET A 174 10.48 12.57 5.73
C MET A 174 11.47 11.54 5.15
N GLU A 175 11.89 10.57 5.96
CA GLU A 175 12.69 9.42 5.54
C GLU A 175 12.01 8.55 4.48
N SER A 176 10.70 8.70 4.31
CA SER A 176 9.87 7.99 3.33
C SER A 176 9.51 8.84 2.10
N SER A 177 10.14 10.00 1.90
CA SER A 177 9.77 10.96 0.82
C SER A 177 8.36 11.55 0.98
N LEU A 178 7.95 11.79 2.22
CA LEU A 178 6.72 12.50 2.55
C LEU A 178 7.08 13.81 3.23
N GLN A 179 6.29 14.86 2.99
CA GLN A 179 6.43 16.14 3.69
C GLN A 179 5.22 16.37 4.59
N LEU A 180 5.43 16.99 5.75
CA LEU A 180 4.33 17.44 6.58
C LEU A 180 3.64 18.63 5.90
N VAL A 181 2.36 18.49 5.61
CA VAL A 181 1.49 19.56 5.10
C VAL A 181 0.91 20.34 6.27
N GLU A 182 0.36 19.61 7.24
CA GLU A 182 -0.32 20.20 8.39
C GLU A 182 -0.24 19.26 9.59
N CYS A 183 -0.17 19.82 10.80
CA CYS A 183 -0.33 19.09 12.04
C CYS A 183 -1.41 19.77 12.88
N VAL A 184 -2.55 19.10 13.07
CA VAL A 184 -3.72 19.65 13.78
C VAL A 184 -4.06 18.83 15.01
N ARG A 185 -4.62 19.46 16.03
CA ARG A 185 -5.07 18.74 17.24
C ARG A 185 -6.14 17.72 16.87
N PHE A 186 -5.94 16.46 17.28
CA PHE A 186 -6.94 15.42 17.13
C PHE A 186 -7.93 15.51 18.30
N LYS A 187 -9.22 15.52 17.98
CA LYS A 187 -10.32 15.46 18.95
C LYS A 187 -11.17 14.26 18.62
N LYS A 188 -11.35 13.36 19.58
CA LYS A 188 -12.18 12.15 19.40
C LYS A 188 -13.64 12.54 19.14
N GLU A 189 -14.06 13.67 19.72
CA GLU A 189 -15.41 14.23 19.67
C GLU A 189 -15.80 14.68 18.26
N ASP A 190 -14.82 14.94 17.39
CA ASP A 190 -15.06 15.26 15.98
C ASP A 190 -15.58 14.03 15.19
N TYR A 191 -15.54 12.82 15.77
CA TYR A 191 -15.93 11.55 15.15
C TYR A 191 -16.95 10.81 16.03
N PRO A 192 -18.25 11.15 15.94
CA PRO A 192 -19.29 10.53 16.75
C PRO A 192 -19.29 9.00 16.62
N GLY A 193 -19.37 8.30 17.75
CA GLY A 193 -19.36 6.84 17.78
C GLY A 193 -17.97 6.18 17.71
N TYR A 194 -16.92 6.92 17.32
CA TYR A 194 -15.56 6.39 17.33
C TYR A 194 -15.14 5.97 18.74
N ASN A 195 -14.54 4.79 18.86
CA ASN A 195 -14.03 4.27 20.11
C ASN A 195 -12.63 3.66 19.95
N ASN A 196 -11.60 4.44 20.27
CA ASN A 196 -10.23 3.96 20.22
C ASN A 196 -10.00 2.76 21.16
N LYS A 197 -9.34 1.72 20.63
CA LYS A 197 -9.06 0.45 21.30
C LYS A 197 -7.57 0.24 21.51
N ARG A 198 -7.22 -0.60 22.49
CA ARG A 198 -5.83 -1.07 22.68
C ARG A 198 -5.34 -1.90 21.51
N GLY A 199 -6.18 -2.74 20.93
CA GLY A 199 -5.87 -3.45 19.70
C GLY A 199 -5.11 -4.77 19.86
N ASP A 200 -4.56 -5.07 21.04
CA ASP A 200 -3.76 -6.27 21.26
C ASP A 200 -3.84 -6.78 22.71
N GLY A 201 -3.54 -8.07 22.90
CA GLY A 201 -3.56 -8.78 24.17
C GLY A 201 -4.96 -9.03 24.74
N LEU A 202 -5.01 -9.52 25.99
CA LEU A 202 -6.27 -9.82 26.71
C LEU A 202 -7.17 -8.60 26.92
N ARG A 203 -6.59 -7.39 26.83
CA ARG A 203 -7.26 -6.10 27.02
C ARG A 203 -7.52 -5.39 25.69
N CYS A 204 -7.48 -6.11 24.57
CA CYS A 204 -7.60 -5.54 23.22
C CYS A 204 -8.85 -4.64 23.06
N ASP A 205 -9.99 -5.02 23.63
CA ASP A 205 -11.26 -4.27 23.54
C ASP A 205 -11.36 -3.08 24.51
N GLU A 206 -10.42 -2.94 25.44
CA GLU A 206 -10.41 -1.81 26.37
C GLU A 206 -9.96 -0.53 25.67
N PRO A 207 -10.39 0.66 26.16
CA PRO A 207 -9.90 1.93 25.67
C PRO A 207 -8.38 2.06 25.80
N PHE A 208 -7.75 2.66 24.80
CA PHE A 208 -6.37 3.12 24.91
C PHE A 208 -6.35 4.63 25.18
N PRO A 209 -5.96 5.09 26.39
CA PRO A 209 -6.08 6.49 26.77
C PRO A 209 -5.30 7.40 25.82
N LEU A 210 -5.99 8.29 25.10
CA LEU A 210 -5.37 9.10 24.05
C LEU A 210 -4.48 10.22 24.60
N GLY A 211 -4.92 10.92 25.64
CA GLY A 211 -4.24 12.13 26.11
C GLY A 211 -4.16 13.18 25.01
N GLU A 212 -3.10 14.00 25.01
CA GLU A 212 -2.83 14.94 23.93
C GLU A 212 -2.39 14.19 22.65
N CYS A 213 -3.11 14.43 21.57
CA CYS A 213 -2.88 13.78 20.28
C CYS A 213 -3.14 14.74 19.11
N SER A 214 -2.55 14.42 17.96
CA SER A 214 -2.61 15.24 16.75
C SER A 214 -2.75 14.36 15.51
N THR A 215 -3.43 14.91 14.51
CA THR A 215 -3.43 14.40 13.14
C THR A 215 -2.25 15.02 12.41
N TYR A 216 -1.33 14.17 11.96
CA TYR A 216 -0.26 14.57 11.05
C TYR A 216 -0.70 14.26 9.62
N LYS A 217 -0.72 15.29 8.76
CA LYS A 217 -1.10 15.17 7.35
C LYS A 217 0.14 15.28 6.47
N PHE A 218 0.36 14.28 5.65
CA PHE A 218 1.55 14.20 4.81
C PHE A 218 1.20 14.07 3.34
N SER A 219 1.90 14.81 2.48
CA SER A 219 1.83 14.64 1.03
C SER A 219 3.13 14.08 0.48
N PHE A 220 3.07 13.46 -0.70
CA PHE A 220 4.26 12.93 -1.35
C PHE A 220 5.16 14.07 -1.85
N ASN A 221 6.43 14.05 -1.42
CA ASN A 221 7.46 14.94 -1.95
C ASN A 221 8.77 14.15 -2.15
N PRO A 222 9.17 13.85 -3.40
CA PRO A 222 10.38 13.08 -3.68
C PRO A 222 11.66 13.78 -3.16
N ASN A 223 11.64 15.11 -3.04
CA ASN A 223 12.77 15.91 -2.57
C ASN A 223 12.87 15.99 -1.04
N ALA A 224 11.88 15.50 -0.29
CA ALA A 224 11.88 15.57 1.18
C ALA A 224 13.13 14.91 1.80
N LYS A 225 13.62 13.79 1.22
CA LYS A 225 14.87 13.14 1.66
C LYS A 225 16.13 13.97 1.46
N MET A 226 16.11 14.91 0.50
CA MET A 226 17.26 15.76 0.21
C MET A 226 17.34 16.95 1.16
N MET A 227 16.22 17.43 1.70
CA MET A 227 16.16 18.64 2.54
C MET A 227 17.07 18.60 3.77
N PRO A 228 17.17 17.50 4.56
CA PRO A 228 18.12 17.42 5.67
C PRO A 228 19.59 17.45 5.23
N LYS A 229 19.93 16.80 4.11
CA LYS A 229 21.30 16.79 3.57
C LYS A 229 21.69 18.15 3.00
N VAL A 230 20.75 18.83 2.34
CA VAL A 230 20.92 20.19 1.83
C VAL A 230 21.04 21.17 2.99
N LYS A 231 20.18 21.08 4.02
CA LYS A 231 20.27 21.90 5.24
C LYS A 231 21.59 21.66 5.98
N ALA A 232 22.00 20.42 6.19
CA ALA A 232 23.29 20.09 6.80
C ALA A 232 24.47 20.62 5.97
N ARG A 233 24.40 20.55 4.63
CA ARG A 233 25.41 21.11 3.73
C ARG A 233 25.41 22.63 3.75
N MET A 234 24.24 23.28 3.79
CA MET A 234 24.10 24.73 3.92
C MET A 234 24.62 25.22 5.27
N ASP A 235 24.28 24.55 6.37
CA ASP A 235 24.82 24.84 7.71
C ASP A 235 26.35 24.68 7.73
N LEU A 236 26.90 23.67 7.04
CA LEU A 236 28.34 23.48 6.87
C LEU A 236 28.98 24.60 6.03
N LEU A 237 28.36 25.00 4.92
CA LEU A 237 28.83 26.06 4.06
C LEU A 237 28.78 27.43 4.75
N GLN A 238 27.73 27.68 5.54
CA GLN A 238 27.53 28.91 6.30
C GLN A 238 28.49 29.00 7.48
N ARG A 239 28.86 27.86 8.11
CA ARG A 239 29.96 27.78 9.08
C ARG A 239 31.34 27.96 8.44
N ARG A 240 31.54 27.46 7.22
CA ARG A 240 32.83 27.51 6.52
C ARG A 240 33.07 28.84 5.81
N TYR A 241 32.01 29.56 5.43
CA TYR A 241 32.06 30.84 4.74
C TYR A 241 30.97 31.80 5.26
N PRO A 242 31.16 32.41 6.45
CA PRO A 242 30.19 33.33 7.04
C PRO A 242 29.96 34.62 6.21
N GLN A 243 30.85 34.91 5.26
CA GLN A 243 30.82 36.08 4.36
C GLN A 243 29.78 35.98 3.23
N LEU A 244 29.15 34.82 3.00
CA LEU A 244 28.15 34.62 1.93
C LEU A 244 26.72 35.02 2.31
N LYS A 245 26.51 35.79 3.39
CA LYS A 245 25.19 36.38 3.67
C LYS A 245 24.81 37.31 2.52
N GLU A 246 23.69 37.01 1.86
CA GLU A 246 23.10 37.84 0.80
C GLU A 246 23.08 39.29 1.23
N THR A 247 23.92 40.09 0.60
CA THR A 247 23.82 41.55 0.66
C THR A 247 22.79 41.91 -0.39
N GLN A 248 21.65 42.49 0.03
CA GLN A 248 20.69 43.06 -0.91
C GLN A 248 21.39 44.19 -1.68
N VAL A 249 21.70 43.96 -2.95
CA VAL A 249 22.20 45.00 -3.85
C VAL A 249 20.99 45.70 -4.47
N PRO A 250 20.85 47.03 -4.36
CA PRO A 250 19.75 47.75 -5.00
C PRO A 250 19.89 47.65 -6.52
N MET A 251 18.78 47.30 -7.16
CA MET A 251 18.65 47.18 -8.61
C MET A 251 18.86 48.56 -9.27
N GLN A 252 20.03 48.80 -9.87
CA GLN A 252 20.27 49.94 -10.75
C GLN A 252 20.37 49.50 -12.21
N GLN A 253 19.80 50.34 -13.06
CA GLN A 253 19.35 50.08 -14.42
C GLN A 253 20.49 49.77 -15.39
N ARG A 254 20.20 48.90 -16.37
CA ARG A 254 21.09 48.59 -17.51
C ARG A 254 21.41 49.83 -18.35
N PRO A 255 22.58 49.84 -19.01
CA PRO A 255 22.58 50.09 -20.44
C PRO A 255 23.14 48.93 -21.28
N THR A 256 22.88 49.05 -22.57
CA THR A 256 22.92 48.11 -23.69
C THR A 256 24.29 47.92 -24.37
N ALA A 257 24.44 46.72 -24.94
CA ALA A 257 25.10 46.36 -26.22
C ALA A 257 26.62 46.11 -26.33
N PHE A 258 26.92 45.15 -27.23
CA PHE A 258 28.16 44.78 -27.93
C PHE A 258 29.28 44.00 -27.22
N ASP A 259 29.28 42.69 -27.50
CA ASP A 259 30.25 41.92 -28.29
C ASP A 259 31.76 41.86 -27.93
N LEU A 260 32.31 40.67 -28.21
CA LEU A 260 33.71 40.25 -28.37
C LEU A 260 34.55 39.84 -27.15
N GLY A 261 34.90 38.54 -27.13
CA GLY A 261 36.24 38.09 -26.72
C GLY A 261 36.33 36.90 -25.75
N TYR A 262 36.33 35.67 -26.28
CA TYR A 262 36.92 34.50 -25.58
C TYR A 262 38.44 34.68 -25.43
N PRO A 263 39.05 34.10 -24.37
CA PRO A 263 40.18 33.18 -24.58
C PRO A 263 40.14 31.99 -23.57
N PRO A 264 41.07 30.99 -23.62
CA PRO A 264 40.82 29.69 -24.23
C PRO A 264 40.79 28.53 -23.23
N PHE A 265 40.24 27.41 -23.70
CA PHE A 265 40.35 26.08 -23.09
C PHE A 265 41.81 25.63 -22.96
N GLN A 266 42.18 25.04 -21.82
CA GLN A 266 43.34 24.17 -21.68
C GLN A 266 42.87 22.72 -21.54
N GLU A 267 43.22 21.92 -22.54
CA GLU A 267 43.02 20.47 -22.61
C GLU A 267 43.84 19.76 -21.53
N ILE A 268 43.19 18.89 -20.76
CA ILE A 268 43.88 17.78 -20.08
C ILE A 268 43.47 16.51 -20.82
N GLN A 269 44.44 15.97 -21.57
CA GLN A 269 44.38 14.66 -22.21
C GLN A 269 44.42 13.56 -21.15
N VAL A 270 43.51 12.60 -21.25
CA VAL A 270 43.57 11.33 -20.50
C VAL A 270 43.44 10.20 -21.52
N PRO A 271 44.31 9.16 -21.51
CA PRO A 271 44.46 8.26 -22.65
C PRO A 271 43.31 7.24 -22.76
N MET A 272 42.86 7.03 -23.99
CA MET A 272 42.02 5.90 -24.40
C MET A 272 42.81 4.60 -24.38
N GLN A 273 42.37 3.60 -23.62
CA GLN A 273 42.50 2.19 -24.04
C GLN A 273 41.25 1.37 -23.67
N GLN A 274 40.52 1.01 -24.74
CA GLN A 274 39.83 -0.26 -25.03
C GLN A 274 38.59 -0.69 -24.20
N ARG A 275 37.44 -0.78 -24.91
CA ARG A 275 36.32 -1.69 -24.57
C ARG A 275 36.68 -3.12 -25.00
N PRO A 276 36.17 -4.17 -24.33
CA PRO A 276 34.93 -4.79 -24.85
C PRO A 276 33.93 -5.30 -23.77
N THR A 277 32.64 -5.19 -24.14
CA THR A 277 31.47 -6.08 -23.94
C THR A 277 31.16 -6.84 -22.62
N SER A 278 29.94 -6.56 -22.13
CA SER A 278 28.86 -7.46 -21.64
C SER A 278 29.03 -8.37 -20.41
N PHE A 279 27.96 -8.37 -19.59
CA PHE A 279 27.55 -9.35 -18.57
C PHE A 279 28.49 -9.61 -17.38
N ASP A 280 28.06 -9.20 -16.18
CA ASP A 280 27.94 -10.17 -15.08
C ASP A 280 27.09 -9.61 -13.92
N LEU A 281 25.97 -10.30 -13.68
CA LEU A 281 25.17 -10.22 -12.47
C LEU A 281 25.73 -11.27 -11.49
N MET A 282 25.92 -10.86 -10.23
CA MET A 282 26.03 -11.65 -8.98
C MET A 282 27.40 -11.64 -8.28
N ARG A 283 27.44 -10.98 -7.11
CA ARG A 283 27.54 -11.64 -5.78
C ARG A 283 27.60 -10.61 -4.66
N TYR A 284 26.68 -10.71 -3.70
CA TYR A 284 26.97 -10.41 -2.30
C TYR A 284 26.96 -11.73 -1.49
N PRO A 285 27.84 -11.91 -0.49
CA PRO A 285 27.93 -13.14 0.30
C PRO A 285 26.88 -13.19 1.40
N GLN A 286 26.23 -14.35 1.55
CA GLN A 286 25.46 -14.71 2.75
C GLN A 286 26.31 -15.53 3.72
N THR A 287 26.19 -15.24 5.01
CA THR A 287 26.52 -16.16 6.11
C THR A 287 25.36 -16.09 7.13
N ASN A 288 24.37 -17.00 7.05
CA ASN A 288 24.22 -18.30 7.75
C ASN A 288 24.05 -18.16 9.28
N LYS A 289 23.02 -18.65 10.00
CA LYS A 289 22.20 -19.91 9.95
C LYS A 289 20.99 -19.75 10.94
N SER A 290 19.85 -20.46 10.96
CA SER A 290 19.25 -21.62 10.22
C SER A 290 17.78 -21.81 10.71
N MET A 291 16.81 -22.21 9.87
CA MET A 291 16.33 -23.62 9.72
C MET A 291 15.41 -23.78 8.48
N PRO A 292 15.14 -25.01 8.00
CA PRO A 292 15.51 -25.44 6.64
C PRO A 292 14.42 -25.29 5.57
N LEU A 293 14.90 -25.02 4.35
CA LEU A 293 14.19 -25.08 3.08
C LEU A 293 13.97 -26.54 2.66
N THR A 294 12.71 -26.97 2.57
CA THR A 294 12.28 -28.17 1.83
C THR A 294 10.89 -27.82 1.26
N ASN A 295 10.60 -27.70 -0.02
CA ASN A 295 11.14 -28.35 -1.21
C ASN A 295 11.02 -27.37 -2.40
N THR A 296 12.09 -26.65 -2.71
CA THR A 296 12.12 -25.63 -3.78
C THR A 296 11.89 -26.25 -5.16
N TYR A 297 12.18 -27.54 -5.31
CA TYR A 297 12.03 -28.28 -6.56
C TYR A 297 10.56 -28.48 -6.96
N SER A 298 9.67 -28.78 -6.00
CA SER A 298 8.24 -28.94 -6.29
C SER A 298 7.57 -27.62 -6.65
N GLN A 299 7.94 -26.51 -6.00
CA GLN A 299 7.45 -25.17 -6.33
C GLN A 299 7.89 -24.73 -7.74
N ILE A 300 9.15 -24.98 -8.11
CA ILE A 300 9.68 -24.63 -9.44
C ILE A 300 9.00 -25.49 -10.52
N ARG A 301 8.88 -26.81 -10.32
CA ARG A 301 8.23 -27.72 -11.28
C ARG A 301 6.74 -27.43 -11.44
N CYS A 302 6.02 -27.13 -10.36
CA CYS A 302 4.63 -26.69 -10.43
C CYS A 302 4.48 -25.39 -11.24
N SER A 303 5.38 -24.41 -11.02
CA SER A 303 5.40 -23.16 -11.77
C SER A 303 5.68 -23.37 -13.26
N GLU A 304 6.65 -24.24 -13.60
CA GLU A 304 6.98 -24.60 -14.99
C GLU A 304 5.80 -25.27 -15.72
N ILE A 305 5.10 -26.19 -15.06
CA ILE A 305 3.91 -26.84 -15.63
C ILE A 305 2.85 -25.78 -15.93
N ILE A 306 2.56 -24.88 -15.00
CA ILE A 306 1.55 -23.81 -15.17
C ILE A 306 1.93 -22.83 -16.28
N SER A 307 3.20 -22.45 -16.37
CA SER A 307 3.69 -21.56 -17.41
C SER A 307 3.49 -22.17 -18.81
N ARG A 308 3.78 -23.47 -18.97
CA ARG A 308 3.58 -24.18 -20.25
C ARG A 308 2.10 -24.22 -20.69
N TYR A 309 1.17 -24.42 -19.75
CA TYR A 309 -0.27 -24.49 -20.08
C TYR A 309 -0.94 -23.11 -20.15
N SER A 310 -0.39 -22.08 -19.48
CA SER A 310 -0.93 -20.72 -19.47
C SER A 310 -0.58 -19.89 -20.70
N ASN A 311 0.42 -20.34 -21.48
CA ASN A 311 1.03 -19.56 -22.57
C ASN A 311 0.51 -19.94 -23.97
N ASN A 312 -0.49 -20.83 -24.10
CA ASN A 312 -1.05 -21.17 -25.41
C ASN A 312 -2.57 -20.92 -25.49
N PRO A 313 -3.02 -19.65 -25.54
CA PRO A 313 -4.44 -19.31 -25.67
C PRO A 313 -5.05 -19.83 -26.98
N ALA A 314 -4.26 -20.05 -28.04
CA ALA A 314 -4.73 -20.60 -29.32
C ALA A 314 -5.09 -22.10 -29.24
N GLU A 315 -4.41 -22.88 -28.39
CA GLU A 315 -4.82 -24.26 -28.09
C GLU A 315 -6.14 -24.30 -27.29
N ILE A 316 -6.31 -23.35 -26.35
CA ILE A 316 -7.42 -23.35 -25.37
C ILE A 316 -8.73 -22.77 -25.94
N LEU A 317 -8.63 -21.80 -26.86
CA LEU A 317 -9.79 -21.06 -27.39
C LEU A 317 -9.99 -21.24 -28.90
N GLY A 318 -9.05 -21.90 -29.60
CA GLY A 318 -9.04 -21.97 -31.07
C GLY A 318 -9.81 -23.12 -31.71
N ARG A 319 -10.41 -24.04 -30.95
CA ARG A 319 -11.25 -25.11 -31.50
C ARG A 319 -12.63 -25.13 -30.84
N ARG A 320 -13.68 -25.17 -31.67
CA ARG A 320 -15.09 -25.16 -31.24
C ARG A 320 -15.52 -26.45 -30.53
N ASP A 321 -14.62 -27.43 -30.44
CA ASP A 321 -14.88 -28.77 -29.91
C ASP A 321 -13.98 -29.06 -28.67
N TYR A 322 -13.68 -28.03 -27.89
CA TYR A 322 -12.73 -28.13 -26.76
C TYR A 322 -13.39 -28.74 -25.52
N ASP A 323 -13.10 -30.01 -25.25
CA ASP A 323 -13.56 -30.71 -24.04
C ASP A 323 -12.71 -30.30 -22.82
N VAL A 324 -13.30 -29.45 -21.98
CA VAL A 324 -12.71 -28.99 -20.71
C VAL A 324 -12.34 -30.18 -19.81
N GLY A 325 -13.12 -31.26 -19.83
CA GLY A 325 -12.89 -32.47 -19.05
C GLY A 325 -11.60 -33.19 -19.42
N TYR A 326 -11.31 -33.33 -20.73
CA TYR A 326 -10.09 -33.98 -21.23
C TYR A 326 -8.81 -33.21 -20.85
N SER A 327 -8.86 -31.88 -20.84
CA SER A 327 -7.72 -31.03 -20.44
C SER A 327 -7.41 -31.09 -18.94
N THR A 328 -8.46 -31.15 -18.10
CA THR A 328 -8.29 -31.42 -16.67
C THR A 328 -7.74 -32.83 -16.41
N TYR A 329 -8.14 -33.80 -17.24
CA TYR A 329 -7.66 -35.18 -17.15
C TYR A 329 -6.24 -35.39 -17.69
N ARG A 330 -5.64 -34.45 -18.45
CA ARG A 330 -4.19 -34.48 -18.77
C ARG A 330 -3.32 -33.87 -17.68
N LEU A 331 -3.84 -32.88 -16.96
CA LEU A 331 -3.15 -32.29 -15.81
C LEU A 331 -3.06 -33.25 -14.63
N MET A 332 -4.09 -34.08 -14.42
CA MET A 332 -4.14 -35.05 -13.33
C MET A 332 -3.01 -36.11 -13.39
N PRO A 333 -2.73 -36.76 -14.52
CA PRO A 333 -1.64 -37.73 -14.66
C PRO A 333 -0.24 -37.12 -14.50
N ASP A 334 0.02 -35.95 -15.07
CA ASP A 334 1.31 -35.24 -14.91
C ASP A 334 1.51 -34.79 -13.45
N PHE A 335 0.42 -34.47 -12.76
CA PHE A 335 0.38 -34.11 -11.35
C PHE A 335 0.50 -35.33 -10.42
N GLU A 336 -0.16 -36.45 -10.72
CA GLU A 336 -0.02 -37.72 -10.01
C GLU A 336 1.42 -38.23 -10.07
N ARG A 337 2.08 -38.03 -11.22
CA ARG A 337 3.52 -38.33 -11.40
C ARG A 337 4.40 -37.45 -10.50
N LEU A 338 4.08 -36.16 -10.38
CA LEU A 338 4.77 -35.22 -9.49
C LEU A 338 4.60 -35.62 -8.00
N VAL A 339 3.41 -36.09 -7.62
CA VAL A 339 3.11 -36.55 -6.25
C VAL A 339 3.78 -37.89 -5.93
N ALA A 340 3.95 -38.77 -6.93
CA ALA A 340 4.65 -40.06 -6.79
C ALA A 340 6.18 -39.92 -6.68
N GLU A 341 6.76 -38.85 -7.23
CA GLU A 341 8.21 -38.61 -7.26
C GLU A 341 8.78 -37.99 -5.97
N VAL A 342 7.96 -37.58 -4.99
CA VAL A 342 8.44 -36.98 -3.73
C VAL A 342 8.76 -38.06 -2.68
N PRO A 343 10.03 -38.32 -2.33
CA PRO A 343 10.36 -39.29 -1.29
C PRO A 343 10.13 -38.66 0.09
N THR A 344 9.47 -39.41 0.98
CA THR A 344 9.15 -39.12 2.40
C THR A 344 7.96 -38.20 2.66
N ARG A 345 6.79 -38.83 2.87
CA ARG A 345 5.54 -38.19 3.31
C ARG A 345 5.60 -37.86 4.81
N THR A 346 5.27 -36.62 5.17
CA THR A 346 4.96 -36.22 6.56
C THR A 346 3.66 -35.42 6.57
N LEU A 347 2.88 -35.52 7.65
CA LEU A 347 1.55 -34.89 7.80
C LEU A 347 1.51 -33.39 7.44
N ASN A 348 2.61 -32.67 7.72
CA ASN A 348 2.74 -31.24 7.42
C ASN A 348 2.91 -30.93 5.92
N GLY A 349 3.52 -31.86 5.17
CA GLY A 349 3.64 -31.74 3.71
C GLY A 349 2.28 -31.89 3.03
N ASP A 350 1.41 -32.74 3.57
CA ASP A 350 0.07 -32.97 3.05
C ASP A 350 -0.84 -31.75 3.28
N CYS A 351 -0.77 -31.11 4.46
CA CYS A 351 -1.52 -29.88 4.74
C CYS A 351 -1.05 -28.69 3.88
N TYR A 352 0.26 -28.55 3.66
CA TYR A 352 0.80 -27.50 2.78
C TYR A 352 0.34 -27.71 1.34
N LEU A 353 0.38 -28.95 0.85
CA LEU A 353 -0.06 -29.28 -0.51
C LEU A 353 -1.56 -29.01 -0.68
N LEU A 354 -2.40 -29.34 0.31
CA LEU A 354 -3.83 -29.05 0.29
C LEU A 354 -4.15 -27.55 0.31
N HIS A 355 -3.42 -26.76 1.10
CA HIS A 355 -3.55 -25.30 1.11
C HIS A 355 -3.16 -24.67 -0.22
N GLU A 356 -2.06 -25.15 -0.82
CA GLU A 356 -1.63 -24.66 -2.13
C GLU A 356 -2.63 -25.08 -3.22
N LEU A 357 -3.15 -26.31 -3.17
CA LEU A 357 -4.23 -26.77 -4.06
C LEU A 357 -5.49 -25.91 -3.96
N HIS A 358 -5.89 -25.53 -2.74
CA HIS A 358 -7.05 -24.66 -2.53
C HIS A 358 -6.81 -23.25 -3.09
N ARG A 359 -5.64 -22.66 -2.79
CA ARG A 359 -5.21 -21.36 -3.33
C ARG A 359 -5.18 -21.37 -4.86
N MET A 360 -4.68 -22.46 -5.45
CA MET A 360 -4.59 -22.65 -6.90
C MET A 360 -5.97 -22.76 -7.57
N SER A 361 -6.93 -23.43 -6.93
CA SER A 361 -8.33 -23.51 -7.39
C SER A 361 -8.99 -22.13 -7.44
N ILE A 362 -8.77 -21.30 -6.42
CA ILE A 362 -9.28 -19.93 -6.34
C ILE A 362 -8.70 -19.06 -7.46
N MET A 363 -7.38 -19.12 -7.68
CA MET A 363 -6.69 -18.35 -8.73
C MET A 363 -7.18 -18.72 -10.14
N ARG A 364 -7.36 -20.03 -10.40
CA ARG A 364 -7.91 -20.51 -11.68
C ARG A 364 -9.34 -20.02 -11.90
N SER A 365 -10.18 -20.10 -10.88
CA SER A 365 -11.57 -19.61 -10.93
C SER A 365 -11.64 -18.09 -11.18
N ALA A 366 -10.74 -17.32 -10.55
CA ALA A 366 -10.64 -15.88 -10.78
C ALA A 366 -10.20 -15.55 -12.22
N ARG A 367 -9.21 -16.26 -12.78
CA ARG A 367 -8.76 -16.08 -14.16
C ARG A 367 -9.84 -16.48 -15.18
N PHE A 368 -10.52 -17.61 -14.94
CA PHE A 368 -11.62 -18.07 -15.79
C PHE A 368 -12.78 -17.06 -15.81
N ARG A 369 -13.12 -16.48 -14.64
CA ARG A 369 -14.12 -15.41 -14.53
C ARG A 369 -13.72 -14.14 -15.26
N ARG A 370 -12.43 -13.73 -15.23
CA ARG A 370 -11.94 -12.58 -16.00
C ARG A 370 -11.97 -12.80 -17.51
N MET A 371 -11.58 -13.99 -17.97
CA MET A 371 -11.63 -14.34 -19.39
C MET A 371 -13.06 -14.40 -19.94
N LEU A 372 -14.03 -14.85 -19.12
CA LEU A 372 -15.45 -14.83 -19.50
C LEU A 372 -16.07 -13.42 -19.44
N ALA A 373 -15.56 -12.54 -18.57
CA ALA A 373 -16.06 -11.17 -18.43
C ALA A 373 -15.53 -10.22 -19.52
N PHE A 374 -14.38 -10.52 -20.12
CA PHE A 374 -13.77 -9.70 -21.18
C PHE A 374 -13.17 -10.59 -22.28
N PRO A 375 -13.98 -11.09 -23.23
CA PRO A 375 -13.53 -12.02 -24.27
C PRO A 375 -12.44 -11.46 -25.20
N ASP A 376 -12.35 -10.13 -25.31
CA ASP A 376 -11.46 -9.42 -26.25
C ASP A 376 -10.25 -8.74 -25.58
N TYR A 377 -9.96 -9.03 -24.31
CA TYR A 377 -8.85 -8.40 -23.59
C TYR A 377 -7.50 -9.03 -23.97
N ASN A 378 -6.84 -8.47 -24.98
CA ASN A 378 -5.44 -8.75 -25.30
C ASN A 378 -4.53 -7.84 -24.48
N LEU A 379 -3.71 -8.43 -23.61
CA LEU A 379 -2.63 -7.72 -22.91
C LEU A 379 -1.67 -7.11 -23.94
N ASN A 380 -1.35 -5.83 -23.80
CA ASN A 380 -0.38 -5.20 -24.69
C ASN A 380 1.06 -5.63 -24.33
N GLU A 381 1.99 -5.46 -25.27
CA GLU A 381 3.38 -5.92 -25.11
C GLU A 381 4.09 -5.32 -23.88
N THR A 382 3.66 -4.12 -23.45
CA THR A 382 4.18 -3.43 -22.27
C THR A 382 3.73 -4.10 -20.97
N GLU A 383 2.45 -4.50 -20.91
CA GLU A 383 1.87 -5.24 -19.78
C GLU A 383 2.45 -6.66 -19.70
N MET A 384 2.71 -7.29 -20.85
CA MET A 384 3.41 -8.59 -20.92
C MET A 384 4.88 -8.50 -20.47
N ALA A 385 5.58 -7.42 -20.81
CA ALA A 385 6.97 -7.21 -20.43
C ALA A 385 7.12 -6.88 -18.93
N GLU A 386 6.17 -6.18 -18.32
CA GLU A 386 6.13 -6.02 -16.86
C GLU A 386 5.75 -7.33 -16.17
N TYR A 387 4.83 -8.13 -16.73
CA TYR A 387 4.45 -9.43 -16.19
C TYR A 387 5.63 -10.43 -16.18
N GLN A 388 6.41 -10.50 -17.25
CA GLN A 388 7.58 -11.40 -17.36
C GLN A 388 8.78 -10.97 -16.50
N ARG A 389 8.77 -9.76 -15.93
CA ARG A 389 9.83 -9.31 -14.99
C ARG A 389 9.60 -9.76 -13.56
N TYR A 390 8.38 -10.19 -13.21
CA TYR A 390 7.99 -10.51 -11.83
C TYR A 390 7.58 -11.97 -11.62
N TRP A 391 7.67 -12.80 -12.66
CA TRP A 391 7.51 -14.26 -12.65
C TRP A 391 8.67 -14.90 -13.41
#